data_AF-A0A085BES9-F1
#
_entry.id   AF-A0A085BES9-F1
#
_cell.length_a   1.000
_cell.length_b   1.000
_cell.length_c   1.000
_cell.angle_alpha   90.00
_cell.angle_beta   90.00
_cell.angle_gamma   90.00
#
_symmetry.space_group_name_H-M   'P 1'
#
loop_
_entity.id
_entity.type
_entity.pdbx_description
1 polymer ?
#
loop_
_entity_poly.entity_id
_entity_poly.type
_entity_poly.pdbx_seq_one_letter_code
_entity_poly.pdbx_strand_id
1 'polypeptide(L)'
;MKSIYNLLKEEVRKNQAVQNSILGNSHPWKRSHYIILSEIIKEDLSNREELQNERKFELGTSISHITLQRFFESDYHYKTHNDLRFLKTLDKICIFLGFKDLNSYVMNVKENNIYNEAFFSKEFTTDIVYRYCHTNFEFFKYFPTLQLEVFDGLIFPEAPFIERIKNYSSKLCENGLKLFTHNNRSNFEIFDLDIISEESDKMVIKTQEFWNLVFVVEETGEEYIVNELNTQIYFIKNIDEKWMIWDNYNPNSGLLNNVINKKPH
;
A
#
# COMPACT_ATOMS: atom_id res chain seq x y z
N MET A 1 -0.95 19.21 11.15
CA MET A 1 -0.32 18.55 9.98
C MET A 1 -1.46 18.02 9.10
N LYS A 2 -1.56 18.36 7.80
CA LYS A 2 -2.67 17.92 6.93
C LYS A 2 -2.23 16.68 6.14
N SER A 3 -2.91 15.54 6.27
CA SER A 3 -2.73 14.32 5.42
C SER A 3 -3.26 14.55 4.01
N ILE A 4 -2.85 13.74 3.00
CA ILE A 4 -3.23 14.00 1.59
C ILE A 4 -4.75 14.06 1.42
N TYR A 5 -5.44 13.25 2.21
CA TYR A 5 -6.89 13.28 2.37
C TYR A 5 -7.39 14.60 2.93
N ASN A 6 -6.73 15.16 3.94
CA ASN A 6 -7.09 16.48 4.46
C ASN A 6 -6.83 17.58 3.43
N LEU A 7 -5.80 17.50 2.58
CA LEU A 7 -5.69 18.44 1.46
C LEU A 7 -6.82 18.25 0.44
N LEU A 8 -7.10 17.02 0.02
CA LEU A 8 -8.21 16.74 -0.90
C LEU A 8 -9.56 17.24 -0.33
N LYS A 9 -9.83 17.03 0.96
CA LYS A 9 -11.03 17.56 1.63
C LYS A 9 -11.09 19.09 1.53
N GLU A 10 -9.96 19.77 1.71
CA GLU A 10 -9.89 21.23 1.66
C GLU A 10 -10.02 21.76 0.23
N GLU A 11 -9.43 21.09 -0.75
CA GLU A 11 -9.56 21.45 -2.16
C GLU A 11 -10.96 21.22 -2.70
N VAL A 12 -11.62 20.11 -2.33
CA VAL A 12 -13.03 19.89 -2.66
C VAL A 12 -13.89 21.00 -2.06
N ARG A 13 -13.62 21.43 -0.82
CA ARG A 13 -14.33 22.56 -0.23
C ARG A 13 -14.10 23.85 -0.99
N LYS A 14 -12.90 24.08 -1.53
CA LYS A 14 -12.55 25.29 -2.30
C LYS A 14 -12.97 25.24 -3.76
N ASN A 15 -13.34 24.08 -4.29
CA ASN A 15 -13.76 23.92 -5.67
C ASN A 15 -14.94 24.86 -5.98
N GLN A 16 -14.88 25.54 -7.13
CA GLN A 16 -15.88 26.55 -7.52
C GLN A 16 -17.31 25.99 -7.60
N ALA A 17 -17.48 24.77 -8.11
CA ALA A 17 -18.80 24.13 -8.19
C ALA A 17 -19.39 23.88 -6.79
N VAL A 18 -18.54 23.59 -5.80
CA VAL A 18 -18.94 23.42 -4.40
C VAL A 18 -19.23 24.77 -3.75
N GLN A 19 -18.35 25.76 -3.93
CA GLN A 19 -18.49 27.11 -3.35
C GLN A 19 -19.71 27.87 -3.88
N ASN A 20 -20.04 27.71 -5.16
CA ASN A 20 -21.20 28.33 -5.79
C ASN A 20 -22.53 27.65 -5.43
N SER A 21 -22.48 26.55 -4.68
CA SER A 21 -23.66 25.84 -4.18
C SER A 21 -23.96 26.22 -2.72
N ILE A 22 -25.04 25.65 -2.16
CA ILE A 22 -25.38 25.81 -0.74
C ILE A 22 -24.27 25.27 0.21
N LEU A 23 -23.35 24.46 -0.30
CA LEU A 23 -22.25 23.87 0.45
C LEU A 23 -21.17 24.89 0.83
N GLY A 24 -20.96 25.95 0.02
CA GLY A 24 -19.93 26.96 0.26
C GLY A 24 -20.12 27.75 1.56
N ASN A 25 -21.38 27.93 1.98
CA ASN A 25 -21.76 28.68 3.17
C ASN A 25 -22.13 27.80 4.37
N SER A 26 -21.99 26.48 4.26
CA SER A 26 -22.50 25.54 5.25
C SER A 26 -21.35 24.78 5.91
N HIS A 27 -21.01 25.10 7.16
CA HIS A 27 -20.08 24.32 7.98
C HIS A 27 -20.57 24.15 9.42
N PRO A 28 -20.51 22.94 10.01
CA PRO A 28 -20.12 21.66 9.40
C PRO A 28 -21.20 21.10 8.45
N TRP A 29 -20.80 20.28 7.47
CA TRP A 29 -21.74 19.59 6.59
C TRP A 29 -22.54 18.52 7.35
N LYS A 30 -23.85 18.50 7.09
CA LYS A 30 -24.79 17.45 7.53
C LYS A 30 -25.04 16.45 6.41
N ARG A 31 -25.66 15.31 6.72
CA ARG A 31 -26.03 14.26 5.73
C ARG A 31 -26.62 14.80 4.42
N SER A 32 -27.57 15.74 4.48
CA SER A 32 -28.19 16.34 3.30
C SER A 32 -27.19 17.07 2.39
N HIS A 33 -26.15 17.67 2.97
CA HIS A 33 -25.09 18.35 2.23
C HIS A 33 -24.22 17.35 1.46
N TYR A 34 -23.95 16.17 2.02
CA TYR A 34 -23.23 15.11 1.29
C TYR A 34 -24.04 14.52 0.13
N ILE A 35 -25.37 14.55 0.19
CA ILE A 35 -26.22 14.19 -0.95
C ILE A 35 -26.05 15.21 -2.08
N ILE A 36 -26.05 16.50 -1.74
CA ILE A 36 -25.82 17.57 -2.72
C ILE A 36 -24.42 17.47 -3.33
N LEU A 37 -23.39 17.25 -2.50
CA LEU A 37 -22.02 17.05 -2.97
C LEU A 37 -21.89 15.84 -3.91
N SER A 38 -22.57 14.74 -3.58
CA SER A 38 -22.62 13.54 -4.42
C SER A 38 -23.18 13.84 -5.81
N GLU A 39 -24.23 14.64 -5.92
CA GLU A 39 -24.80 15.01 -7.23
C GLU A 39 -23.90 15.99 -7.99
N ILE A 40 -23.31 17.00 -7.32
CA ILE A 40 -22.36 17.93 -7.95
C ILE A 40 -21.18 17.16 -8.56
N ILE A 41 -20.56 16.28 -7.79
CA ILE A 41 -19.44 15.47 -8.26
C ILE A 41 -19.88 14.56 -9.42
N LYS A 42 -21.05 13.94 -9.32
CA LYS A 42 -21.55 13.04 -10.37
C LYS A 42 -21.83 13.76 -11.69
N GLU A 43 -22.42 14.94 -11.63
CA GLU A 43 -22.68 15.77 -12.81
C GLU A 43 -21.37 16.19 -13.49
N ASP A 44 -20.41 16.66 -12.70
CA ASP A 44 -19.09 17.04 -13.20
C ASP A 44 -18.34 15.85 -13.82
N LEU A 45 -18.20 14.74 -13.08
CA LEU A 45 -17.51 13.53 -13.54
C LEU A 45 -18.13 12.90 -14.79
N SER A 46 -19.44 13.06 -15.00
CA SER A 46 -20.10 12.53 -16.19
C SER A 46 -19.67 13.24 -17.48
N ASN A 47 -19.09 14.44 -17.37
CA ASN A 47 -18.64 15.27 -18.47
C ASN A 47 -17.10 15.32 -18.61
N ARG A 48 -16.35 14.64 -17.72
CA ARG A 48 -14.87 14.64 -17.73
C ARG A 48 -14.31 13.75 -18.83
N GLU A 49 -13.28 14.22 -19.53
CA GLU A 49 -12.60 13.46 -20.58
C GLU A 49 -11.85 12.24 -20.01
N GLU A 50 -11.37 12.36 -18.77
CA GLU A 50 -10.67 11.32 -18.02
C GLU A 50 -11.57 10.10 -17.71
N LEU A 51 -12.89 10.26 -17.82
CA LEU A 51 -13.90 9.21 -17.56
C LEU A 51 -14.71 8.89 -18.83
N GLN A 52 -14.05 8.81 -19.97
CA GLN A 52 -14.63 8.30 -21.22
C GLN A 52 -14.23 6.83 -21.46
N ASN A 53 -15.04 6.12 -22.26
CA ASN A 53 -14.78 4.74 -22.71
C ASN A 53 -14.56 3.75 -21.55
N GLU A 54 -13.57 2.84 -21.65
CA GLU A 54 -13.29 1.77 -20.69
C GLU A 54 -13.09 2.27 -19.25
N ARG A 55 -12.46 3.44 -19.10
CA ARG A 55 -12.19 4.03 -17.78
C ARG A 55 -13.48 4.43 -17.03
N LYS A 56 -14.55 4.74 -17.76
CA LYS A 56 -15.89 4.96 -17.20
C LYS A 56 -16.47 3.70 -16.58
N PHE A 57 -16.27 2.54 -17.22
CA PHE A 57 -16.76 1.25 -16.72
C PHE A 57 -15.96 0.79 -15.49
N GLU A 58 -14.67 1.11 -15.44
CA GLU A 58 -13.79 0.72 -14.35
C GLU A 58 -13.99 1.55 -13.06
N LEU A 59 -14.10 2.87 -13.18
CA LEU A 59 -14.18 3.81 -12.04
C LEU A 59 -15.62 4.21 -11.67
N GLY A 60 -16.51 4.22 -12.67
CA GLY A 60 -17.82 4.85 -12.59
C GLY A 60 -17.74 6.38 -12.52
N THR A 61 -18.89 7.06 -12.63
CA THR A 61 -18.97 8.53 -12.59
C THR A 61 -19.65 9.05 -11.32
N SER A 62 -19.81 8.21 -10.30
CA SER A 62 -20.51 8.59 -9.07
C SER A 62 -19.76 8.14 -7.82
N ILE A 63 -19.93 8.90 -6.74
CA ILE A 63 -19.50 8.56 -5.39
C ILE A 63 -20.72 8.69 -4.49
N SER A 64 -21.05 7.67 -3.70
CA SER A 64 -22.24 7.75 -2.84
C SER A 64 -22.08 8.81 -1.74
N HIS A 65 -23.19 9.45 -1.35
CA HIS A 65 -23.19 10.40 -0.23
C HIS A 65 -22.68 9.81 1.08
N ILE A 66 -22.88 8.49 1.33
CA ILE A 66 -22.36 7.80 2.51
C ILE A 66 -20.84 7.68 2.43
N THR A 67 -20.30 7.36 1.26
CA THR A 67 -18.86 7.31 1.01
C THR A 67 -18.22 8.67 1.20
N LEU A 68 -18.83 9.73 0.67
CA LEU A 68 -18.35 11.11 0.87
C LEU A 68 -18.44 11.53 2.33
N GLN A 69 -19.54 11.23 3.01
CA GLN A 69 -19.68 11.52 4.43
C GLN A 69 -18.56 10.87 5.24
N ARG A 70 -18.33 9.56 5.03
CA ARG A 70 -17.19 8.84 5.65
C ARG A 70 -15.88 9.49 5.27
N PHE A 71 -15.71 9.94 4.02
CA PHE A 71 -14.51 10.63 3.61
C PHE A 71 -14.23 11.90 4.38
N PHE A 72 -15.21 12.78 4.50
CA PHE A 72 -14.99 14.03 5.21
C PHE A 72 -14.89 13.86 6.73
N GLU A 73 -15.68 12.95 7.32
CA GLU A 73 -15.81 12.80 8.77
C GLU A 73 -14.84 11.81 9.41
N SER A 74 -14.28 10.87 8.64
CA SER A 74 -13.34 9.89 9.20
C SER A 74 -11.92 10.44 9.27
N ASP A 75 -11.24 10.12 10.38
CA ASP A 75 -9.79 10.09 10.45
C ASP A 75 -9.32 8.79 9.80
N TYR A 76 -8.85 8.90 8.56
CA TYR A 76 -8.38 7.74 7.81
C TYR A 76 -7.12 7.16 8.43
N HIS A 77 -7.24 5.99 9.05
CA HIS A 77 -6.12 5.17 9.49
C HIS A 77 -5.54 4.35 8.33
N TYR A 78 -4.25 4.03 8.42
CA TYR A 78 -3.43 3.38 7.40
C TYR A 78 -4.08 2.15 6.72
N LYS A 79 -4.87 1.35 7.45
CA LYS A 79 -5.62 0.17 6.94
C LYS A 79 -6.55 0.46 5.75
N THR A 80 -6.97 1.72 5.54
CA THR A 80 -7.83 2.11 4.42
C THR A 80 -7.09 2.31 3.10
N HIS A 81 -5.76 2.40 3.09
CA HIS A 81 -4.97 2.80 1.92
C HIS A 81 -4.93 1.74 0.81
N ASN A 82 -5.21 0.47 1.15
CA ASN A 82 -5.20 -0.64 0.19
C ASN A 82 -6.60 -1.13 -0.21
N ASP A 83 -7.67 -0.51 0.29
CA ASP A 83 -9.01 -0.80 -0.19
C ASP A 83 -9.14 -0.23 -1.61
N LEU A 84 -9.19 -1.11 -2.61
CA LEU A 84 -9.39 -0.73 -4.01
C LEU A 84 -10.63 0.18 -4.19
N ARG A 85 -11.68 0.00 -3.40
CA ARG A 85 -12.87 0.86 -3.43
C ARG A 85 -12.56 2.27 -2.91
N PHE A 86 -11.70 2.37 -1.91
CA PHE A 86 -11.24 3.65 -1.38
C PHE A 86 -10.33 4.36 -2.38
N LEU A 87 -9.35 3.65 -2.97
CA LEU A 87 -8.48 4.19 -4.02
C LEU A 87 -9.29 4.72 -5.22
N LYS A 88 -10.27 3.95 -5.71
CA LYS A 88 -11.19 4.41 -6.77
C LYS A 88 -12.01 5.64 -6.37
N THR A 89 -12.30 5.81 -5.07
CA THR A 89 -12.98 7.00 -4.56
C THR A 89 -12.05 8.20 -4.61
N LEU A 90 -10.79 8.04 -4.21
CA LEU A 90 -9.77 9.09 -4.29
C LEU A 90 -9.50 9.51 -5.72
N ASP A 91 -9.38 8.56 -6.66
CA ASP A 91 -9.21 8.86 -8.08
C ASP A 91 -10.35 9.74 -8.61
N LYS A 92 -11.60 9.37 -8.31
CA LYS A 92 -12.76 10.18 -8.71
C LYS A 92 -12.77 11.57 -8.09
N ILE A 93 -12.33 11.72 -6.84
CA ILE A 93 -12.18 13.03 -6.21
C ILE A 93 -11.09 13.84 -6.92
N CYS A 94 -9.96 13.22 -7.25
CA CYS A 94 -8.87 13.90 -7.96
C CYS A 94 -9.30 14.34 -9.37
N ILE A 95 -10.06 13.50 -10.08
CA ILE A 95 -10.65 13.84 -11.39
C ILE A 95 -11.62 15.01 -11.27
N PHE A 96 -12.47 15.01 -10.24
CA PHE A 96 -13.36 16.13 -9.95
C PHE A 96 -12.59 17.44 -9.68
N LEU A 97 -11.40 17.35 -9.10
CA LEU A 97 -10.50 18.49 -8.87
C LEU A 97 -9.69 18.90 -10.12
N GLY A 98 -9.83 18.17 -11.24
CA GLY A 98 -9.17 18.48 -12.51
C GLY A 98 -7.84 17.76 -12.73
N PHE A 99 -7.51 16.74 -11.93
CA PHE A 99 -6.34 15.89 -12.12
C PHE A 99 -6.70 14.61 -12.89
N LYS A 100 -5.72 14.02 -13.59
CA LYS A 100 -5.97 12.77 -14.32
C LYS A 100 -6.33 11.58 -13.40
N ASP A 101 -5.72 11.54 -12.22
CA ASP A 101 -5.88 10.49 -11.20
C ASP A 101 -5.18 10.93 -9.90
N LEU A 102 -5.28 10.08 -8.87
CA LEU A 102 -4.60 10.26 -7.59
C LEU A 102 -3.09 10.41 -7.74
N ASN A 103 -2.45 9.63 -8.61
CA ASN A 103 -1.00 9.72 -8.83
C ASN A 103 -0.60 11.09 -9.37
N SER A 104 -1.36 11.60 -10.34
CA SER A 104 -1.11 12.93 -10.92
C SER A 104 -1.29 14.05 -9.90
N TYR A 105 -2.29 13.92 -9.02
CA TYR A 105 -2.48 14.84 -7.89
C TYR A 105 -1.31 14.78 -6.90
N VAL A 106 -0.90 13.58 -6.49
CA VAL A 106 0.24 13.35 -5.59
C VAL A 106 1.52 13.99 -6.15
N MET A 107 1.79 13.85 -7.46
CA MET A 107 2.96 14.44 -8.09
C MET A 107 2.89 15.97 -8.14
N ASN A 108 1.74 16.54 -8.51
CA ASN A 108 1.56 17.99 -8.50
C ASN A 108 1.77 18.60 -7.11
N VAL A 109 1.27 17.91 -6.09
CA VAL A 109 1.41 18.33 -4.69
C VAL A 109 2.87 18.29 -4.24
N LYS A 110 3.66 17.29 -4.69
CA LYS A 110 5.12 17.22 -4.45
C LYS A 110 5.87 18.36 -5.13
N GLU A 111 5.59 18.60 -6.42
CA GLU A 111 6.29 19.61 -7.22
C GLU A 111 6.07 21.04 -6.68
N ASN A 112 4.91 21.31 -6.11
CA ASN A 112 4.57 22.64 -5.59
C ASN A 112 4.99 22.86 -4.13
N ASN A 113 5.65 21.90 -3.46
CA ASN A 113 6.05 21.99 -2.05
C ASN A 113 4.93 22.44 -1.09
N ILE A 114 3.67 22.18 -1.45
CA ILE A 114 2.49 22.52 -0.62
C ILE A 114 2.37 21.52 0.57
N TYR A 115 3.21 20.48 0.58
CA TYR A 115 3.28 19.41 1.56
C TYR A 115 4.54 19.45 2.42
N ASN A 116 4.40 19.21 3.72
CA ASN A 116 5.52 19.01 4.63
C ASN A 116 6.31 17.75 4.22
N GLU A 117 7.60 17.88 3.89
CA GLU A 117 8.50 16.78 3.50
C GLU A 117 8.48 15.60 4.49
N ALA A 118 8.28 15.86 5.77
CA ALA A 118 8.17 14.84 6.83
C ALA A 118 6.95 13.90 6.71
N PHE A 119 5.91 14.30 5.97
CA PHE A 119 4.78 13.39 5.68
C PHE A 119 5.03 12.58 4.40
N PHE A 120 5.80 13.14 3.45
CA PHE A 120 6.26 12.40 2.28
C PHE A 120 7.27 11.32 2.67
N SER A 121 8.19 11.60 3.61
CA SER A 121 9.02 10.54 4.20
C SER A 121 8.14 9.47 4.84
N LYS A 122 7.09 9.82 5.57
CA LYS A 122 6.14 8.87 6.17
C LYS A 122 5.36 8.03 5.14
N GLU A 123 4.67 8.63 4.17
CA GLU A 123 3.96 7.87 3.12
C GLU A 123 4.92 7.06 2.23
N PHE A 124 6.09 7.61 1.87
CA PHE A 124 7.12 6.89 1.11
C PHE A 124 7.70 5.71 1.89
N THR A 125 7.94 5.88 3.19
CA THR A 125 8.58 4.87 4.03
C THR A 125 7.61 3.76 4.43
N THR A 126 6.33 4.09 4.57
CA THR A 126 5.28 3.09 4.76
C THR A 126 4.96 2.34 3.46
N ASP A 127 5.02 3.03 2.31
CA ASP A 127 5.02 2.41 0.98
C ASP A 127 6.21 1.46 0.75
N ILE A 128 7.42 1.76 1.26
CA ILE A 128 8.58 0.84 1.21
C ILE A 128 8.24 -0.52 1.82
N VAL A 129 7.53 -0.56 2.96
CA VAL A 129 7.17 -1.81 3.62
C VAL A 129 6.16 -2.60 2.80
N TYR A 130 5.13 -1.94 2.25
CA TYR A 130 4.19 -2.60 1.34
C TYR A 130 4.85 -3.14 0.08
N ARG A 131 5.68 -2.30 -0.57
CA ARG A 131 6.45 -2.71 -1.75
C ARG A 131 7.37 -3.87 -1.43
N TYR A 132 8.01 -3.88 -0.26
CA TYR A 132 8.81 -5.01 0.18
C TYR A 132 7.96 -6.28 0.35
N CYS A 133 6.84 -6.25 1.09
CA CYS A 133 6.01 -7.45 1.26
C CYS A 133 5.50 -7.98 -0.08
N HIS A 134 5.05 -7.10 -0.97
CA HIS A 134 4.67 -7.49 -2.33
C HIS A 134 5.83 -8.11 -3.10
N THR A 135 6.98 -7.44 -3.12
CA THR A 135 8.19 -7.92 -3.81
C THR A 135 8.67 -9.25 -3.24
N ASN A 136 8.58 -9.45 -1.92
CA ASN A 136 8.93 -10.69 -1.25
C ASN A 136 7.97 -11.84 -1.65
N PHE A 137 6.69 -11.54 -1.83
CA PHE A 137 5.74 -12.50 -2.38
C PHE A 137 6.06 -12.87 -3.83
N GLU A 138 6.37 -11.88 -4.69
CA GLU A 138 6.81 -12.14 -6.07
C GLU A 138 8.14 -12.91 -6.12
N PHE A 139 9.07 -12.60 -5.22
CA PHE A 139 10.34 -13.29 -5.05
C PHE A 139 10.14 -14.80 -4.83
N PHE A 140 9.18 -15.19 -3.98
CA PHE A 140 8.85 -16.59 -3.76
C PHE A 140 8.31 -17.31 -5.00
N LYS A 141 7.74 -16.60 -5.97
CA LYS A 141 7.26 -17.21 -7.23
C LYS A 141 8.39 -17.64 -8.15
N TYR A 142 9.60 -17.10 -7.98
CA TYR A 142 10.76 -17.50 -8.77
C TYR A 142 11.38 -18.80 -8.29
N PHE A 143 11.03 -19.27 -7.09
CA PHE A 143 11.56 -20.52 -6.57
C PHE A 143 11.23 -21.69 -7.52
N PRO A 144 12.17 -22.62 -7.76
CA PRO A 144 13.42 -22.84 -7.02
C PRO A 144 14.61 -22.01 -7.53
N THR A 145 14.40 -21.01 -8.39
CA THR A 145 15.46 -20.10 -8.81
C THR A 145 15.50 -18.88 -7.90
N LEU A 146 16.69 -18.53 -7.43
CA LEU A 146 16.92 -17.36 -6.59
C LEU A 146 17.13 -16.12 -7.47
N GLN A 147 16.27 -15.11 -7.32
CA GLN A 147 16.39 -13.81 -7.98
C GLN A 147 16.40 -12.70 -6.93
N LEU A 148 17.57 -12.37 -6.38
CA LEU A 148 17.68 -11.36 -5.31
C LEU A 148 17.59 -9.93 -5.84
N GLU A 149 17.89 -9.74 -7.13
CA GLU A 149 17.82 -8.48 -7.85
C GLU A 149 16.42 -7.84 -7.82
N VAL A 150 15.37 -8.63 -7.54
CA VAL A 150 14.01 -8.09 -7.37
C VAL A 150 13.91 -7.10 -6.20
N PHE A 151 14.83 -7.18 -5.23
CA PHE A 151 14.89 -6.27 -4.08
C PHE A 151 15.71 -5.00 -4.34
N ASP A 152 16.25 -4.82 -5.55
CA ASP A 152 17.01 -3.63 -5.93
C ASP A 152 16.15 -2.37 -5.77
N GLY A 153 16.70 -1.37 -5.07
CA GLY A 153 15.97 -0.14 -4.75
C GLY A 153 14.95 -0.26 -3.59
N LEU A 154 14.83 -1.44 -2.96
CA LEU A 154 14.06 -1.64 -1.72
C LEU A 154 14.94 -1.99 -0.52
N ILE A 155 16.00 -2.76 -0.71
CA ILE A 155 16.94 -3.17 0.35
C ILE A 155 18.34 -2.73 -0.04
N PHE A 156 19.10 -2.14 0.89
CA PHE A 156 20.48 -1.76 0.59
C PHE A 156 21.32 -3.01 0.28
N PRO A 157 22.16 -3.00 -0.77
CA PRO A 157 23.01 -4.15 -1.08
C PRO A 157 23.92 -4.56 0.08
N GLU A 158 24.35 -3.60 0.90
CA GLU A 158 25.21 -3.80 2.07
C GLU A 158 24.42 -4.14 3.35
N ALA A 159 23.08 -4.16 3.28
CA ALA A 159 22.23 -4.47 4.43
C ALA A 159 22.46 -5.91 4.91
N PRO A 160 22.56 -6.16 6.22
CA PRO A 160 22.60 -7.54 6.73
C PRO A 160 21.33 -8.34 6.37
N PHE A 161 20.23 -7.64 6.07
CA PHE A 161 18.97 -8.26 5.73
C PHE A 161 19.01 -9.06 4.42
N ILE A 162 19.65 -8.54 3.37
CA ILE A 162 19.69 -9.23 2.06
C ILE A 162 20.43 -10.56 2.17
N GLU A 163 21.51 -10.60 2.95
CA GLU A 163 22.25 -11.84 3.23
C GLU A 163 21.41 -12.85 4.02
N ARG A 164 20.56 -12.40 4.95
CA ARG A 164 19.62 -13.32 5.63
C ARG A 164 18.57 -13.88 4.68
N ILE A 165 17.99 -13.05 3.80
CA ILE A 165 17.04 -13.50 2.77
C ILE A 165 17.70 -14.56 1.89
N LYS A 166 18.91 -14.29 1.39
CA LYS A 166 19.70 -15.21 0.58
C LYS A 166 19.93 -16.54 1.30
N ASN A 167 20.40 -16.50 2.55
CA ASN A 167 20.72 -17.72 3.31
C ASN A 167 19.50 -18.60 3.57
N TYR A 168 18.35 -18.00 3.93
CA TYR A 168 17.13 -18.78 4.14
C TYR A 168 16.55 -19.30 2.84
N SER A 169 16.58 -18.51 1.78
CA SER A 169 15.95 -18.85 0.49
C SER A 169 16.76 -19.86 -0.30
N SER A 170 18.09 -19.85 -0.17
CA SER A 170 18.97 -20.80 -0.86
C SER A 170 18.64 -22.23 -0.44
N LYS A 171 18.46 -22.46 0.85
CA LYS A 171 18.05 -23.77 1.37
C LYS A 171 16.68 -24.21 0.85
N LEU A 172 15.72 -23.29 0.72
CA LEU A 172 14.40 -23.61 0.18
C LEU A 172 14.47 -23.94 -1.31
N CYS A 173 15.28 -23.21 -2.07
CA CYS A 173 15.53 -23.45 -3.49
C CYS A 173 16.26 -24.79 -3.72
N GLU A 174 17.26 -25.12 -2.91
CA GLU A 174 17.98 -26.41 -2.93
C GLU A 174 17.04 -27.60 -2.71
N ASN A 175 15.98 -27.43 -1.91
CA ASN A 175 14.95 -28.43 -1.69
C ASN A 175 13.87 -28.47 -2.81
N GLY A 176 14.05 -27.72 -3.90
CA GLY A 176 13.15 -27.76 -5.05
C GLY A 176 11.74 -27.21 -4.79
N LEU A 177 11.58 -26.33 -3.81
CA LEU A 177 10.28 -25.74 -3.49
C LEU A 177 9.81 -24.80 -4.61
N LYS A 178 8.51 -24.82 -4.89
CA LYS A 178 7.79 -23.86 -5.76
C LYS A 178 6.61 -23.29 -5.02
N LEU A 179 6.36 -21.98 -5.15
CA LEU A 179 5.17 -21.37 -4.59
C LEU A 179 3.94 -21.73 -5.43
N PHE A 180 2.89 -22.22 -4.77
CA PHE A 180 1.62 -22.55 -5.39
C PHE A 180 0.68 -21.35 -5.39
N THR A 181 0.44 -20.77 -6.56
CA THR A 181 -0.36 -19.54 -6.72
C THR A 181 -1.75 -19.76 -7.33
N HIS A 182 -2.06 -20.97 -7.80
CA HIS A 182 -3.37 -21.29 -8.38
C HIS A 182 -4.50 -21.09 -7.36
N ASN A 183 -5.63 -20.55 -7.83
CA ASN A 183 -6.81 -20.23 -7.02
C ASN A 183 -6.53 -19.35 -5.80
N ASN A 184 -5.50 -18.50 -5.86
CA ASN A 184 -5.11 -17.58 -4.78
C ASN A 184 -4.81 -18.28 -3.43
N ARG A 185 -4.37 -19.54 -3.49
CA ARG A 185 -4.00 -20.34 -2.32
C ARG A 185 -2.78 -19.81 -1.57
N SER A 186 -1.96 -18.98 -2.23
CA SER A 186 -0.90 -18.22 -1.59
C SER A 186 -1.19 -16.72 -1.70
N ASN A 187 -1.11 -16.00 -0.58
CA ASN A 187 -1.35 -14.57 -0.48
C ASN A 187 -0.72 -14.01 0.81
N PHE A 188 -0.73 -12.69 0.93
CA PHE A 188 -0.36 -11.99 2.15
C PHE A 188 -1.25 -10.76 2.35
N GLU A 189 -1.33 -10.29 3.58
CA GLU A 189 -2.05 -9.08 3.95
C GLU A 189 -1.29 -8.36 5.06
N ILE A 190 -1.21 -7.03 5.00
CA ILE A 190 -0.69 -6.23 6.13
C ILE A 190 -1.89 -5.61 6.84
N PHE A 191 -2.13 -6.06 8.06
CA PHE A 191 -3.24 -5.61 8.89
C PHE A 191 -2.94 -4.32 9.65
N ASP A 192 -1.69 -4.08 10.00
CA ASP A 192 -1.32 -2.88 10.74
C ASP A 192 0.09 -2.42 10.46
N LEU A 193 0.31 -1.12 10.61
CA LEU A 193 1.62 -0.50 10.49
C LEU A 193 1.70 0.70 11.43
N ASP A 194 2.65 0.61 12.36
CA ASP A 194 2.95 1.62 13.35
C ASP A 194 4.38 2.13 13.19
N ILE A 195 4.57 3.44 13.10
CA ILE A 195 5.91 4.04 13.20
C ILE A 195 6.26 4.14 14.67
N ILE A 196 7.27 3.37 15.09
CA ILE A 196 7.73 3.29 16.47
C ILE A 196 8.76 4.39 16.76
N SER A 197 9.60 4.72 15.77
CA SER A 197 10.58 5.79 15.88
C SER A 197 10.80 6.44 14.51
N GLU A 198 11.00 7.76 14.52
CA GLU A 198 11.29 8.56 13.33
C GLU A 198 12.39 9.57 13.69
N GLU A 199 13.53 9.45 13.01
CA GLU A 199 14.69 10.34 13.06
C GLU A 199 14.96 10.87 11.65
N SER A 200 15.85 11.86 11.51
CA SER A 200 16.15 12.47 10.21
C SER A 200 16.72 11.49 9.17
N ASP A 201 17.46 10.47 9.62
CA ASP A 201 18.13 9.49 8.77
C ASP A 201 17.64 8.04 8.98
N LYS A 202 16.68 7.82 9.89
CA LYS A 202 16.25 6.48 10.30
C LYS A 202 14.77 6.44 10.64
N MET A 203 14.15 5.29 10.37
CA MET A 203 12.77 5.01 10.79
C MET A 203 12.67 3.56 11.28
N VAL A 204 11.89 3.36 12.33
CA VAL A 204 11.54 2.03 12.84
C VAL A 204 10.05 1.84 12.67
N ILE A 205 9.66 0.84 11.89
CA ILE A 205 8.27 0.52 11.59
C ILE A 205 7.94 -0.86 12.13
N LYS A 206 6.88 -0.96 12.91
CA LYS A 206 6.29 -2.22 13.34
C LYS A 206 5.09 -2.54 12.45
N THR A 207 4.99 -3.78 11.99
CA THR A 207 3.84 -4.25 11.23
C THR A 207 3.14 -5.41 11.92
N GLN A 208 1.87 -5.59 11.57
CA GLN A 208 1.16 -6.84 11.75
C GLN A 208 0.81 -7.39 10.36
N GLU A 209 1.35 -8.54 10.03
CA GLU A 209 1.28 -9.14 8.69
C GLU A 209 0.73 -10.55 8.78
N PHE A 210 -0.08 -10.94 7.81
CA PHE A 210 -0.52 -12.30 7.64
C PHE A 210 0.02 -12.87 6.34
N TRP A 211 0.61 -14.05 6.46
CA TRP A 211 1.20 -14.78 5.35
C TRP A 211 0.54 -16.14 5.26
N ASN A 212 -0.11 -16.38 4.13
CA ASN A 212 -0.65 -17.67 3.78
C ASN A 212 0.08 -18.15 2.52
N LEU A 213 1.09 -19.01 2.66
CA LEU A 213 1.94 -19.48 1.59
C LEU A 213 1.88 -21.00 1.51
N VAL A 214 1.66 -21.53 0.31
CA VAL A 214 1.70 -22.96 0.04
C VAL A 214 2.86 -23.21 -0.90
N PHE A 215 3.84 -23.97 -0.45
CA PHE A 215 4.94 -24.44 -1.26
C PHE A 215 4.77 -25.92 -1.58
N VAL A 216 5.22 -26.31 -2.77
CA VAL A 216 5.21 -27.70 -3.24
C VAL A 216 6.62 -28.08 -3.67
N VAL A 217 7.09 -29.25 -3.26
CA VAL A 217 8.34 -29.82 -3.79
C VAL A 217 8.07 -30.38 -5.18
N GLU A 218 8.78 -29.88 -6.19
CA GLU A 218 8.49 -30.21 -7.60
C GLU A 218 8.52 -31.72 -7.89
N GLU A 219 9.44 -32.45 -7.26
CA GLU A 219 9.63 -33.89 -7.53
C GLU A 219 8.61 -34.78 -6.84
N THR A 220 8.19 -34.44 -5.61
CA THR A 220 7.37 -35.31 -4.75
C THR A 220 5.92 -34.88 -4.65
N GLY A 221 5.61 -33.62 -5.01
CA GLY A 221 4.30 -33.01 -4.79
C GLY A 221 3.99 -32.74 -3.31
N GLU A 222 4.98 -32.89 -2.42
CA GLU A 222 4.79 -32.65 -0.99
C GLU A 222 4.52 -31.17 -0.71
N GLU A 223 3.43 -30.90 0.05
CA GLU A 223 3.02 -29.55 0.40
C GLU A 223 3.59 -29.09 1.76
N TYR A 224 4.02 -27.83 1.79
CA TYR A 224 4.45 -27.12 2.98
C TYR A 224 3.68 -25.82 3.09
N ILE A 225 2.97 -25.63 4.20
CA ILE A 225 2.07 -24.49 4.39
C ILE A 225 2.62 -23.59 5.49
N VAL A 226 2.71 -22.29 5.19
CA VAL A 226 2.90 -21.22 6.17
C VAL A 226 1.57 -20.49 6.26
N ASN A 227 0.95 -20.46 7.44
CA ASN A 227 -0.29 -19.74 7.67
C ASN A 227 -0.20 -19.03 9.01
N GLU A 228 0.35 -17.82 8.99
CA GLU A 228 0.76 -17.15 10.23
C GLU A 228 0.46 -15.66 10.21
N LEU A 229 -0.07 -15.20 11.34
CA LEU A 229 -0.09 -13.80 11.71
C LEU A 229 1.20 -13.48 12.46
N ASN A 230 1.98 -12.56 11.92
CA ASN A 230 3.30 -12.21 12.39
C ASN A 230 3.40 -10.72 12.72
N THR A 231 4.21 -10.39 13.72
CA THR A 231 4.60 -9.02 14.02
C THR A 231 6.05 -8.84 13.58
N GLN A 232 6.29 -7.96 12.61
CA GLN A 232 7.65 -7.67 12.14
C GLN A 232 8.07 -6.25 12.48
N ILE A 233 9.37 -6.03 12.58
CA ILE A 233 9.94 -4.70 12.79
C ILE A 233 10.95 -4.41 11.68
N TYR A 234 10.68 -3.38 10.89
CA TYR A 234 11.55 -2.89 9.82
C TYR A 234 12.36 -1.71 10.32
N PHE A 235 13.65 -1.74 9.99
CA PHE A 235 14.60 -0.65 10.20
C PHE A 235 14.93 -0.08 8.83
N ILE A 236 14.53 1.17 8.61
CA ILE A 236 14.69 1.86 7.33
C ILE A 236 15.68 2.99 7.54
N LYS A 237 16.61 3.16 6.61
CA LYS A 237 17.61 4.22 6.64
C LYS A 237 17.51 5.10 5.42
N ASN A 238 17.83 6.37 5.61
CA ASN A 238 18.15 7.31 4.55
C ASN A 238 19.67 7.38 4.40
N ILE A 239 20.19 6.98 3.25
CA ILE A 239 21.60 7.13 2.90
C ILE A 239 21.63 7.82 1.54
N ASP A 240 22.32 8.96 1.45
CA ASP A 240 22.41 9.78 0.23
C ASP A 240 21.04 10.05 -0.42
N GLU A 241 20.09 10.51 0.41
CA GLU A 241 18.70 10.85 0.03
C GLU A 241 17.84 9.66 -0.45
N LYS A 242 18.30 8.41 -0.24
CA LYS A 242 17.57 7.19 -0.57
C LYS A 242 17.10 6.49 0.70
N TRP A 243 15.78 6.39 0.86
CA TRP A 243 15.17 5.56 1.90
C TRP A 243 15.03 4.13 1.42
N MET A 244 15.67 3.18 2.12
CA MET A 244 15.58 1.74 1.82
C MET A 244 15.66 0.93 3.12
N ILE A 245 15.22 -0.32 3.07
CA ILE A 245 15.28 -1.23 4.22
C ILE A 245 16.74 -1.56 4.50
N TRP A 246 17.14 -1.31 5.74
CA TRP A 246 18.44 -1.71 6.27
C TRP A 246 18.36 -3.04 7.01
N ASP A 247 17.31 -3.23 7.80
CA ASP A 247 17.12 -4.47 8.53
C ASP A 247 15.65 -4.81 8.75
N ASN A 248 15.37 -6.08 9.02
CA ASN A 248 14.05 -6.54 9.41
C ASN A 248 14.18 -7.64 10.46
N TYR A 249 13.57 -7.40 11.61
CA TYR A 249 13.37 -8.40 12.64
C TYR A 249 12.05 -9.12 12.40
N ASN A 250 12.17 -10.37 11.94
CA ASN A 250 11.07 -11.29 11.78
C ASN A 250 11.28 -12.48 12.74
N PRO A 251 10.47 -12.60 13.81
CA PRO A 251 10.61 -13.67 14.80
C PRO A 251 10.37 -15.08 14.20
N ASN A 252 9.67 -15.16 13.07
CA ASN A 252 9.34 -16.40 12.38
C ASN A 252 10.28 -16.64 11.18
N SER A 253 11.38 -15.89 11.06
CA SER A 253 12.38 -16.12 10.02
C SER A 253 12.93 -17.55 10.08
N GLY A 254 12.97 -18.22 8.93
CA GLY A 254 13.44 -19.61 8.83
C GLY A 254 12.47 -20.67 9.36
N LEU A 255 11.23 -20.33 9.73
CA LEU A 255 10.22 -21.30 10.18
C LEU A 255 9.99 -22.41 9.15
N LEU A 256 9.87 -22.08 7.87
CA LEU A 256 9.72 -23.05 6.78
C LEU A 256 10.92 -24.00 6.68
N ASN A 257 12.14 -23.48 6.79
CA ASN A 257 13.36 -24.30 6.82
C ASN A 257 13.34 -25.28 8.02
N ASN A 258 12.84 -24.84 9.17
CA ASN A 258 12.72 -25.70 10.36
C ASN A 258 11.63 -26.78 10.20
N VAL A 259 10.53 -26.48 9.51
CA VAL A 259 9.46 -27.44 9.22
C VAL A 259 9.96 -28.54 8.29
N ILE A 260 10.69 -28.15 7.22
CA ILE A 260 11.30 -29.10 6.28
C ILE A 260 12.31 -30.01 7.00
N ASN A 261 13.22 -29.43 7.79
CA ASN A 261 14.26 -30.21 8.49
C ASN A 261 13.74 -31.17 9.58
N LYS A 262 12.49 -31.02 10.03
CA LYS A 262 11.87 -31.86 11.08
C LYS A 262 11.17 -33.10 10.54
N LYS A 263 10.92 -33.21 9.23
CA LYS A 263 10.34 -34.42 8.66
C LYS A 263 11.45 -35.45 8.46
N PRO A 264 11.35 -36.66 9.05
CA PRO A 264 12.28 -37.73 8.71
C PRO A 264 12.07 -38.12 7.24
N HIS A 265 13.15 -38.11 6.46
CA HIS A 265 13.22 -38.65 5.10
C HIS A 265 12.85 -40.14 5.07
#